data_AF-A0AAU5N7I0-F1
#
_entry.id   AF-A0AAU5N7I0-F1
#
_cell.length_a   1.000
_cell.length_b   1.000
_cell.length_c   1.000
_cell.angle_alpha   90.00
_cell.angle_beta   90.00
_cell.angle_gamma   90.00
#
_symmetry.space_group_name_H-M   'P 1'
#
loop_
_entity.id
_entity.type
_entity.pdbx_description
1 polymer ?
#
loop_
_entity_poly.entity_id
_entity_poly.type
_entity_poly.pdbx_seq_one_letter_code
_entity_poly.pdbx_strand_id
1 'polypeptide(L)'
;MTNPGLQPNQRLSTRNPNCVLTTGNNAYGQGLDIVVEGPAVRVTGLPTLERLAALWMAKIRWPYDAVEDGFRHRPEGPQPETSGVPGEVVPVFAVRPSKILAFGRGDEFSQTRFRP
;
A
#
# COMPACT_ATOMS: atom_id res chain seq x y z
N MET A 1 0.71 20.53 3.88
CA MET A 1 1.55 20.92 2.72
C MET A 1 2.07 19.66 2.06
N THR A 2 1.34 19.11 1.09
CA THR A 2 1.84 18.03 0.23
C THR A 2 2.29 18.72 -1.07
N ASN A 3 3.58 18.62 -1.38
CA ASN A 3 4.17 19.24 -2.56
C ASN A 3 3.58 18.60 -3.83
N PRO A 4 2.97 19.36 -4.77
CA PRO A 4 2.30 18.82 -5.95
C PRO A 4 3.21 18.09 -6.96
N GLY A 5 4.52 17.98 -6.70
CA GLY A 5 5.48 17.21 -7.53
C GLY A 5 5.87 15.82 -7.00
N LEU A 6 5.38 15.38 -5.83
CA LEU A 6 5.67 14.04 -5.31
C LEU A 6 4.65 13.05 -5.84
N GLN A 7 4.97 12.40 -6.96
CA GLN A 7 4.25 11.23 -7.46
C GLN A 7 4.92 9.96 -6.87
N PRO A 8 4.36 9.35 -5.80
CA PRO A 8 5.04 8.27 -5.06
C PRO A 8 5.27 7.03 -5.93
N ASN A 9 4.33 6.75 -6.85
CA ASN A 9 4.42 5.69 -7.86
C ASN A 9 5.68 5.80 -8.73
N GLN A 10 6.07 7.02 -9.13
CA GLN A 10 7.21 7.27 -10.01
C GLN A 10 8.55 7.04 -9.30
N ARG A 11 8.63 7.31 -7.98
CA ARG A 11 9.84 7.02 -7.19
C ARG A 11 10.09 5.52 -7.03
N LEU A 12 9.02 4.76 -6.74
CA LEU A 12 9.09 3.31 -6.59
C LEU A 12 9.46 2.60 -7.91
N SER A 13 9.11 3.18 -9.07
CA SER A 13 9.36 2.56 -10.37
C SER A 13 10.69 2.91 -11.03
N THR A 14 11.38 4.00 -10.65
CA THR A 14 12.52 4.51 -11.47
C THR A 14 13.83 4.83 -10.75
N ARG A 15 13.90 4.95 -9.42
CA ARG A 15 15.17 5.40 -8.76
C ARG A 15 15.57 4.69 -7.48
N ASN A 16 14.62 4.27 -6.65
CA ASN A 16 14.93 3.51 -5.44
C ASN A 16 13.68 2.71 -5.03
N PRO A 17 13.69 1.37 -5.17
CA PRO A 17 12.54 0.56 -4.80
C PRO A 17 12.40 0.42 -3.28
N ASN A 18 13.45 0.72 -2.49
CA ASN A 18 13.40 0.54 -1.05
C ASN A 18 12.43 1.53 -0.42
N CYS A 19 11.44 1.00 0.30
CA CYS A 19 10.44 1.77 1.01
C CYS A 19 10.20 1.23 2.41
N VAL A 20 9.47 2.03 3.19
CA VAL A 20 9.03 1.70 4.53
C VAL A 20 7.51 1.85 4.56
N LEU A 21 6.80 0.80 4.93
CA LEU A 21 5.37 0.80 5.21
C LEU A 21 5.16 0.79 6.72
N THR A 22 4.52 1.83 7.26
CA THR A 22 4.18 1.91 8.67
C THR A 22 2.67 1.85 8.84
N THR A 23 2.20 1.02 9.77
CA THR A 23 0.78 0.95 10.15
C THR A 23 0.65 0.77 11.66
N GLY A 24 -0.39 1.34 12.25
CA GLY A 24 -0.60 1.31 13.69
C GLY A 24 -1.87 2.05 14.09
N ASN A 25 -2.03 2.28 15.38
CA ASN A 25 -3.16 3.02 15.95
C ASN A 25 -2.68 4.37 16.52
N ASN A 26 -3.42 5.45 16.28
CA ASN A 26 -3.07 6.78 16.81
C ASN A 26 -3.42 6.96 18.29
N ALA A 27 -3.97 5.96 18.96
CA ALA A 27 -4.22 6.01 20.40
C ALA A 27 -2.93 6.24 21.18
N TYR A 28 -2.95 7.19 22.11
CA TYR A 28 -1.82 7.47 23.00
C TYR A 28 -1.66 6.34 24.03
N GLY A 29 -0.42 5.95 24.33
CA GLY A 29 -0.09 4.99 25.40
C GLY A 29 -0.50 3.53 25.16
N GLN A 30 -1.22 3.20 24.08
CA GLN A 30 -1.68 1.84 23.79
C GLN A 30 -1.62 1.51 22.30
N GLY A 31 -1.39 0.24 21.98
CA GLY A 31 -1.50 -0.29 20.63
C GLY A 31 -0.22 -0.94 20.11
N LEU A 32 -0.20 -1.19 18.81
CA LEU A 32 0.88 -1.85 18.11
C LEU A 32 1.18 -1.10 16.82
N ASP A 33 2.43 -0.64 16.67
CA ASP A 33 2.92 -0.07 15.42
C ASP A 33 3.83 -1.09 14.73
N ILE A 34 3.52 -1.37 13.47
CA ILE A 34 4.28 -2.26 12.61
C ILE A 34 4.96 -1.44 11.53
N VAL A 35 6.27 -1.62 11.40
CA VAL A 35 7.11 -1.05 10.34
C VAL A 35 7.64 -2.20 9.50
N VAL A 36 7.33 -2.18 8.20
CA VAL A 36 7.83 -3.13 7.21
C VAL A 36 8.79 -2.40 6.28
N GLU A 37 10.04 -2.84 6.26
CA GLU A 37 11.05 -2.33 5.34
C GLU A 37 11.33 -3.35 4.23
N GLY A 38 11.46 -2.86 3.00
CA GLY A 38 11.87 -3.69 1.86
C GLY A 38 11.62 -3.01 0.52
N PRO A 39 11.98 -3.67 -0.58
CA PRO A 39 11.71 -3.15 -1.91
C PRO A 39 10.22 -3.26 -2.25
N ALA A 40 9.67 -2.20 -2.83
CA ALA A 40 8.41 -2.25 -3.57
C ALA A 40 8.64 -2.95 -4.91
N VAL A 41 7.86 -3.99 -5.19
CA VAL A 41 7.89 -4.76 -6.44
C VAL A 41 6.56 -4.66 -7.15
N ARG A 42 6.58 -4.61 -8.48
CA ARG A 42 5.35 -4.58 -9.29
C ARG A 42 4.60 -5.89 -9.15
N VAL A 43 3.28 -5.78 -8.98
CA VAL A 43 2.32 -6.88 -9.08
C VAL A 43 1.63 -6.75 -10.42
N THR A 44 1.79 -7.77 -11.28
CA THR A 44 1.21 -7.81 -12.64
C THR A 44 0.39 -9.07 -12.91
N GLY A 45 0.50 -10.10 -12.05
CA GLY A 45 -0.24 -11.35 -12.23
C GLY A 45 -1.74 -11.19 -12.00
N LEU A 46 -2.53 -11.39 -13.06
CA LEU A 46 -3.98 -11.17 -13.07
C LEU A 46 -4.73 -11.85 -11.90
N PRO A 47 -4.49 -13.14 -11.55
CA PRO A 47 -5.20 -13.76 -10.43
C PRO A 47 -4.95 -13.08 -9.07
N THR A 48 -3.75 -12.52 -8.89
CA THR A 48 -3.41 -11.76 -7.68
C THR A 48 -4.08 -10.40 -7.69
N LEU A 49 -4.10 -9.73 -8.84
CA LEU A 49 -4.78 -8.45 -9.03
C LEU A 49 -6.29 -8.58 -8.78
N GLU A 50 -6.96 -9.60 -9.31
CA GLU A 50 -8.38 -9.86 -9.06
C GLU A 50 -8.69 -10.03 -7.57
N ARG A 51 -7.86 -10.81 -6.86
CA ARG A 51 -7.98 -10.96 -5.41
C ARG A 51 -7.81 -9.63 -4.67
N LEU A 52 -6.85 -8.82 -5.06
CA LEU A 52 -6.60 -7.51 -4.44
C LEU A 52 -7.76 -6.53 -4.72
N ALA A 53 -8.30 -6.51 -5.94
CA ALA A 53 -9.47 -5.70 -6.29
C ALA A 53 -10.68 -6.06 -5.43
N ALA A 54 -10.97 -7.36 -5.26
CA ALA A 54 -12.03 -7.84 -4.38
C ALA A 54 -11.81 -7.43 -2.91
N LEU A 55 -10.58 -7.57 -2.41
CA LEU A 55 -10.23 -7.16 -1.04
C LEU A 55 -10.39 -5.67 -0.80
N TRP A 56 -9.99 -4.83 -1.77
CA TRP A 56 -10.11 -3.38 -1.65
C TRP A 56 -11.57 -2.93 -1.73
N MET A 57 -12.37 -3.55 -2.60
CA MET A 57 -13.81 -3.32 -2.63
C MET A 57 -14.45 -3.66 -1.27
N ALA A 58 -14.11 -4.81 -0.69
CA ALA A 58 -14.65 -5.23 0.59
C ALA A 58 -14.21 -4.33 1.77
N LYS A 59 -12.94 -3.92 1.79
CA LYS A 59 -12.34 -3.22 2.94
C LYS A 59 -12.59 -1.70 2.91
N ILE A 60 -12.48 -1.08 1.74
CA ILE A 60 -12.47 0.38 1.59
C ILE A 60 -13.41 0.88 0.49
N ARG A 61 -14.21 -0.02 -0.12
CA ARG A 61 -15.21 0.30 -1.16
C ARG A 61 -14.62 0.98 -2.39
N TRP A 62 -13.36 0.67 -2.72
CA TRP A 62 -12.72 1.17 -3.93
C TRP A 62 -13.07 0.27 -5.13
N PRO A 63 -13.74 0.81 -6.17
CA PRO A 63 -14.26 0.00 -7.27
C PRO A 63 -13.23 -0.13 -8.40
N TYR A 64 -12.27 -1.06 -8.26
CA TYR A 64 -11.30 -1.36 -9.31
C TYR A 64 -11.65 -2.62 -10.09
N ASP A 65 -11.34 -2.60 -11.38
CA ASP A 65 -11.23 -3.78 -12.23
C ASP A 65 -9.76 -4.19 -12.38
N ALA A 66 -9.48 -5.48 -12.25
CA ALA A 66 -8.19 -6.04 -12.59
C ALA A 66 -8.02 -6.10 -14.11
N VAL A 67 -6.91 -5.54 -14.59
CA VAL A 67 -6.55 -5.50 -16.01
C VAL A 67 -5.11 -5.95 -16.18
N GLU A 68 -4.66 -6.08 -17.43
CA GLU A 68 -3.25 -6.34 -17.70
C GLU A 68 -2.37 -5.30 -16.99
N ASP A 69 -1.38 -5.79 -16.24
CA ASP A 69 -0.42 -5.02 -15.47
C ASP A 69 -0.97 -4.14 -14.32
N GLY A 70 -2.26 -4.15 -13.98
CA GLY A 70 -2.71 -3.36 -12.84
C GLY A 70 -4.22 -3.22 -12.68
N PHE A 71 -4.64 -2.02 -12.27
CA PHE A 71 -6.04 -1.70 -12.04
C PHE A 71 -6.56 -0.60 -12.94
N ARG A 72 -7.85 -0.68 -13.28
CA ARG A 72 -8.59 0.42 -13.89
C ARG A 72 -9.71 0.83 -12.95
N HIS A 73 -9.94 2.13 -12.80
CA HIS A 73 -11.09 2.64 -12.08
C HIS A 73 -12.38 2.27 -12.82
N ARG A 74 -13.38 1.74 -12.12
CA ARG A 74 -14.72 1.60 -12.68
C ARG A 74 -15.34 2.99 -12.87
N PRO A 75 -16.01 3.24 -14.02
CA PRO A 75 -16.68 4.51 -14.26
C PRO A 75 -17.86 4.70 -13.29
N GLU A 76 -18.49 3.62 -12.85
CA GLU A 76 -19.52 3.62 -11.81
C GLU A 76 -18.94 3.60 -10.39
N GLY A 77 -19.44 4.51 -9.54
CA GLY A 77 -19.10 4.60 -8.11
C GLY A 77 -18.20 5.79 -7.75
N PRO A 78 -18.00 6.06 -6.45
CA PRO A 78 -17.15 7.15 -6.00
C PRO A 78 -15.70 6.85 -6.40
N GLN A 79 -15.12 7.71 -7.23
CA GLN A 79 -13.71 7.66 -7.54
C GLN A 79 -12.92 8.24 -6.36
N PRO A 80 -11.84 7.58 -5.91
CA PRO A 80 -10.93 8.18 -4.94
C PRO A 80 -10.37 9.47 -5.53
N GLU A 81 -10.11 10.49 -4.71
CA GLU A 81 -9.38 11.70 -5.13
C GLU A 81 -8.00 11.42 -5.74
N THR A 82 -7.48 10.22 -5.52
CA THR A 82 -6.24 9.70 -6.10
C THR A 82 -6.42 9.04 -7.47
N SER A 83 -7.62 9.05 -8.05
CA SER A 83 -7.85 8.53 -9.39
C SER A 83 -7.08 9.37 -10.40
N GLY A 84 -6.23 8.71 -11.18
CA GLY A 84 -5.47 9.32 -12.28
C GLY A 84 -6.38 9.68 -13.46
N VAL A 85 -5.81 9.70 -14.66
CA VAL A 85 -6.60 9.98 -15.87
C VAL A 85 -7.63 8.87 -16.08
N PRO A 86 -8.90 9.18 -16.43
CA PRO A 86 -9.89 8.15 -16.72
C PRO A 86 -9.37 7.15 -17.76
N GLY A 87 -9.50 5.86 -17.46
CA GLY A 87 -9.01 4.76 -18.31
C GLY A 87 -7.54 4.37 -18.13
N GLU A 88 -6.76 5.16 -17.40
CA GLU A 88 -5.36 4.85 -17.07
C GLU A 88 -5.24 3.58 -16.22
N VAL A 89 -4.19 2.80 -16.50
CA VAL A 89 -3.84 1.62 -15.69
C VAL A 89 -3.02 2.07 -14.49
N VAL A 90 -3.58 1.88 -13.29
CA VAL A 90 -2.95 2.16 -12.02
C VAL A 90 -2.01 1.01 -11.65
N PRO A 91 -0.70 1.25 -11.50
CA PRO A 91 0.24 0.21 -11.12
C PRO A 91 0.07 -0.20 -9.65
N VAL A 92 0.02 -1.51 -9.42
CA VAL A 92 0.00 -2.13 -8.09
C VAL A 92 1.40 -2.58 -7.68
N PHE A 93 1.74 -2.33 -6.41
CA PHE A 93 3.03 -2.71 -5.82
C PHE A 93 2.83 -3.47 -4.51
N ALA A 94 3.71 -4.43 -4.25
CA ALA A 94 3.86 -5.11 -2.98
C ALA A 94 5.20 -4.75 -2.35
N VAL A 95 5.26 -4.54 -1.03
CA VAL A 95 6.53 -4.42 -0.31
C VAL A 95 7.00 -5.82 0.02
N ARG A 96 8.14 -6.27 -0.53
CA ARG A 96 8.76 -7.56 -0.15
C ARG A 96 9.50 -7.38 1.16
N PRO A 97 9.02 -7.93 2.28
CA PRO A 97 9.59 -7.62 3.58
C PRO A 97 11.03 -8.14 3.68
N SER A 98 11.97 -7.25 4.03
CA SER A 98 13.37 -7.57 4.33
C SER A 98 13.66 -7.41 5.83
N LYS A 99 12.88 -6.55 6.50
CA LYS A 99 12.90 -6.37 7.96
C LYS A 99 11.51 -5.94 8.41
N ILE A 100 11.04 -6.50 9.54
CA ILE A 100 9.80 -6.06 10.18
C ILE A 100 10.15 -5.66 11.62
N LEU A 101 9.70 -4.49 12.04
CA LEU A 101 9.78 -4.00 13.41
C LEU A 101 8.36 -3.87 13.97
N ALA A 102 8.16 -4.34 15.19
CA ALA A 102 6.91 -4.23 15.92
C ALA A 102 7.15 -3.49 17.24
N PHE A 103 6.41 -2.42 17.47
CA PHE A 103 6.49 -1.59 18.67
C PHE A 103 5.19 -1.68 19.45
N GLY A 104 5.23 -2.37 20.59
CA GLY A 104 4.09 -2.48 21.50
C GLY A 104 4.05 -1.29 22.47
N ARG A 105 2.86 -0.73 22.66
CA ARG A 105 2.57 0.36 23.60
C ARG A 105 1.45 -0.10 24.55
N GLY A 106 1.63 0.11 25.84
CA GLY A 106 0.71 -0.32 26.90
C GLY A 106 1.33 -0.11 28.27
N ASP A 107 0.97 -0.96 29.24
CA ASP A 107 1.59 -0.97 30.57
C ASP A 107 3.11 -1.21 30.50
N GLU A 108 3.54 -2.02 29.52
CA GLU A 108 4.94 -2.21 29.14
C GLU A 108 5.16 -1.83 27.67
N PHE A 109 6.31 -1.20 27.39
CA PHE A 109 6.75 -0.92 26.03
C PHE A 109 7.64 -2.06 25.54
N SER A 110 7.41 -2.50 24.31
CA SER A 110 8.20 -3.57 23.70
C SER A 110 8.62 -3.23 22.28
N GLN A 111 9.76 -3.78 21.87
CA GLN A 111 10.23 -3.71 20.50
C GLN A 111 10.69 -5.10 20.05
N THR A 112 10.08 -5.62 18.98
CA THR A 112 10.46 -6.89 18.38
C THR A 112 10.92 -6.68 16.94
N ARG A 113 11.95 -7.43 16.54
CA ARG A 113 12.47 -7.42 15.17
C ARG A 113 12.35 -8.80 14.55
N PHE A 114 11.86 -8.86 13.31
CA PHE A 114 11.80 -10.07 12.50
C PHE A 114 12.60 -9.93 11.21
N ARG A 115 13.15 -11.05 10.74
CA ARG A 115 13.76 -11.21 9.41
C ARG A 115 13.07 -12.41 8.73
N PRO A 116 12.26 -12.16 7.70
CA PRO A 116 11.55 -13.21 6.94
C PRO A 116 12.49 -14.12 6.14
#